data_AF-A0A3D0KEX7-F1
#
_entry.id   AF-A0A3D0KEX7-F1
#
_cell.length_a   1.000
_cell.length_b   1.000
_cell.length_c   1.000
_cell.angle_alpha   90.00
_cell.angle_beta   90.00
_cell.angle_gamma   90.00
#
_symmetry.space_group_name_H-M   'P 1'
#
loop_
_entity.id
_entity.type
_entity.pdbx_description
1 polymer ?
#
loop_
_entity_poly.entity_id
_entity_poly.type
_entity_poly.pdbx_seq_one_letter_code
_entity_poly.pdbx_strand_id
1 'polypeptide(L)'
;MNHLQADNAGFDESASEETHTASVLHKDSVAPFQPLADQVEYPAASLEEIAPRVDDILEAAKLLASAAKKLEKNRQEEEEAEQSARALQKEANGAFEARLAKRETPDARSFEDVQKDLLKSLKRLDKAVESAREETEKSQDAYKELLSIITPSN
;
A
#
# COMPACT_ATOMS: atom_id res chain seq x y z
N MET A 1 55.56 -45.15 30.30
CA MET A 1 55.77 -44.40 31.55
C MET A 1 54.97 -43.12 31.50
N ASN A 2 54.23 -42.88 32.58
CA ASN A 2 53.70 -41.63 33.12
C ASN A 2 52.54 -40.89 32.41
N HIS A 3 51.38 -41.06 33.07
CA HIS A 3 50.22 -40.20 33.22
C HIS A 3 50.52 -38.81 33.83
N LEU A 4 49.67 -37.83 33.48
CA LEU A 4 49.03 -36.75 34.28
C LEU A 4 48.44 -35.77 33.23
N GLN A 5 47.14 -35.61 32.96
CA GLN A 5 45.89 -35.49 33.73
C GLN A 5 45.78 -34.22 34.60
N ALA A 6 44.99 -33.27 34.10
CA ALA A 6 44.04 -32.38 34.80
C ALA A 6 43.18 -31.73 33.67
N ASP A 7 41.94 -32.14 33.39
CA ASP A 7 40.67 -31.97 34.12
C ASP A 7 40.12 -30.52 34.15
N ASN A 8 39.14 -30.23 33.26
CA ASN A 8 37.79 -29.70 33.56
C ASN A 8 37.11 -29.29 32.23
N ALA A 9 36.13 -30.04 31.73
CA ALA A 9 34.72 -30.11 32.13
C ALA A 9 33.87 -28.99 31.51
N GLY A 10 32.93 -29.39 30.66
CA GLY A 10 31.92 -28.53 30.05
C GLY A 10 31.34 -29.10 28.75
N PHE A 11 30.75 -30.29 28.82
CA PHE A 11 29.73 -30.74 27.86
C PHE A 11 28.49 -29.86 28.05
N ASP A 12 27.88 -29.35 26.97
CA ASP A 12 26.48 -29.67 26.72
C ASP A 12 26.14 -29.51 25.23
N GLU A 13 25.42 -30.51 24.73
CA GLU A 13 24.74 -30.50 23.44
C GLU A 13 23.63 -29.45 23.44
N SER A 14 23.39 -28.80 22.31
CA SER A 14 22.10 -28.98 21.62
C SER A 14 21.98 -28.04 20.43
N ALA A 15 21.36 -28.63 19.40
CA ALA A 15 20.86 -28.00 18.20
C ALA A 15 20.19 -26.65 18.44
N SER A 16 20.39 -25.72 17.51
CA SER A 16 19.29 -25.18 16.73
C SER A 16 19.85 -24.46 15.52
N GLU A 17 19.33 -24.89 14.37
CA GLU A 17 19.24 -24.09 13.16
C GLU A 17 18.71 -22.69 13.51
N GLU A 18 19.18 -21.65 12.82
CA GLU A 18 18.28 -20.79 12.07
C GLU A 18 19.03 -19.61 11.43
N THR A 19 18.86 -19.58 10.11
CA THR A 19 19.09 -18.47 9.21
C THR A 19 18.35 -17.22 9.67
N HIS A 20 19.07 -16.22 10.18
CA HIS A 20 18.53 -14.86 10.24
C HIS A 20 18.90 -14.09 8.99
N THR A 21 18.12 -14.34 7.92
CA THR A 21 17.84 -13.31 6.92
C THR A 21 17.21 -12.13 7.63
N ALA A 22 17.91 -11.00 7.66
CA ALA A 22 17.32 -9.71 8.01
C ALA A 22 16.35 -9.31 6.87
N SER A 23 15.18 -9.94 6.89
CA SER A 23 14.02 -9.50 6.14
C SER A 23 13.54 -8.22 6.81
N VAL A 24 13.91 -7.08 6.25
CA VAL A 24 13.30 -5.81 6.59
C VAL A 24 11.85 -5.92 6.14
N LEU A 25 10.99 -6.31 7.09
CA LEU A 25 9.55 -6.12 6.97
C LEU A 25 9.33 -4.63 6.81
N HIS A 26 9.19 -4.16 5.58
CA HIS A 26 8.37 -2.98 5.35
C HIS A 26 6.99 -3.36 5.88
N LYS A 27 6.65 -2.79 7.03
CA LYS A 27 5.26 -2.64 7.43
C LYS A 27 4.58 -1.86 6.32
N ASP A 28 3.91 -2.57 5.43
CA ASP A 28 2.75 -2.06 4.71
C ASP A 28 1.80 -1.54 5.79
N SER A 29 1.96 -0.26 6.10
CA SER A 29 1.02 0.49 6.92
C SER A 29 -0.03 1.12 5.99
N VAL A 30 -0.41 0.41 4.93
CA VAL A 30 -1.74 0.57 4.36
C VAL A 30 -2.62 -0.22 5.32
N ALA A 31 -3.35 0.47 6.17
CA ALA A 31 -4.41 -0.18 6.93
C ALA A 31 -5.21 -1.01 5.92
N PRO A 32 -5.27 -2.36 6.06
CA PRO A 32 -6.18 -3.15 5.25
C PRO A 32 -7.52 -2.45 5.37
N PHE A 33 -8.28 -2.34 4.28
CA PHE A 33 -9.69 -2.02 4.36
C PHE A 33 -10.27 -2.98 5.40
N GLN A 34 -10.43 -2.52 6.63
CA GLN A 34 -11.11 -3.25 7.66
C GLN A 34 -12.56 -3.06 7.27
N PRO A 35 -13.22 -4.12 6.75
CA PRO A 35 -14.68 -4.06 6.67
C PRO A 35 -15.10 -3.73 8.10
N LEU A 36 -15.90 -2.67 8.30
CA LEU A 36 -16.44 -2.39 9.62
C LEU A 36 -17.00 -3.72 10.15
N ALA A 37 -16.36 -4.28 11.17
CA ALA A 37 -16.76 -5.54 11.79
C ALA A 37 -17.95 -5.35 12.72
N ASP A 38 -18.72 -4.29 12.50
CA ASP A 38 -20.10 -4.19 12.91
C ASP A 38 -20.93 -4.46 11.66
N GLN A 39 -21.68 -5.55 11.69
CA GLN A 39 -22.80 -5.71 10.79
C GLN A 39 -23.77 -4.56 11.09
N VAL A 40 -23.60 -3.44 10.41
CA VAL A 40 -24.62 -2.42 10.33
C VAL A 40 -25.75 -3.08 9.57
N GLU A 41 -26.65 -3.71 10.32
CA GLU A 41 -27.88 -4.26 9.81
C GLU A 41 -28.70 -3.06 9.37
N TYR A 42 -28.59 -2.70 8.10
CA TYR A 42 -29.41 -1.64 7.55
C TYR A 42 -30.80 -2.22 7.34
N PRO A 43 -31.83 -1.79 8.10
CA PRO A 43 -33.18 -2.25 7.84
C PRO A 43 -33.55 -1.79 6.43
N ALA A 44 -33.74 -2.75 5.52
CA ALA A 44 -34.17 -2.45 4.17
C ALA A 44 -35.57 -1.83 4.24
N ALA A 45 -35.76 -0.68 3.59
CA ALA A 45 -37.09 -0.08 3.47
C ALA A 45 -38.04 -1.02 2.72
N SER A 46 -39.33 -0.88 3.01
CA SER A 46 -40.39 -1.68 2.38
C SER A 46 -40.49 -1.38 0.89
N LEU A 47 -41.10 -2.30 0.13
CA LEU A 47 -41.32 -2.09 -1.31
C LEU A 47 -42.15 -0.84 -1.59
N GLU A 48 -43.14 -0.55 -0.73
CA GLU A 48 -44.00 0.63 -0.81
C GLU A 48 -43.22 1.94 -0.66
N GLU A 49 -42.17 1.96 0.17
CA GLU A 49 -41.30 3.12 0.37
C GLU A 49 -40.26 3.28 -0.74
N ILE A 50 -39.78 2.16 -1.30
CA ILE A 50 -38.72 2.13 -2.31
C ILE A 50 -39.23 2.33 -3.73
N ALA A 51 -40.39 1.77 -4.07
CA ALA A 51 -40.98 1.85 -5.41
C ALA A 51 -41.04 3.27 -6.01
N PRO A 52 -41.42 4.33 -5.27
CA PRO A 52 -41.41 5.69 -5.82
C PRO A 52 -40.01 6.30 -6.00
N ARG A 53 -38.96 5.70 -5.44
CA ARG A 53 -37.56 6.20 -5.46
C ARG A 53 -36.64 5.42 -6.39
N VAL A 54 -37.17 4.50 -7.20
CA VAL A 54 -36.37 3.59 -8.04
C VAL A 54 -35.43 4.35 -8.98
N ASP A 55 -35.87 5.47 -9.54
CA ASP A 55 -35.02 6.28 -10.42
C ASP A 55 -33.85 6.93 -9.66
N ASP A 56 -34.11 7.47 -8.46
CA ASP A 56 -33.06 8.03 -7.59
C ASP A 56 -32.04 6.96 -7.17
N ILE A 57 -32.51 5.75 -6.85
CA ILE A 57 -31.65 4.60 -6.52
C ILE A 57 -30.77 4.25 -7.72
N LEU A 58 -31.35 4.21 -8.92
CA LEU A 58 -30.62 3.89 -10.13
C LEU A 58 -29.56 4.96 -10.45
N GLU A 59 -29.87 6.24 -10.21
CA GLU A 59 -28.91 7.34 -10.39
C GLU A 59 -27.76 7.25 -9.36
N ALA A 60 -28.07 7.11 -8.08
CA ALA A 60 -27.06 6.95 -7.03
C ALA A 60 -26.17 5.71 -7.25
N ALA A 61 -26.75 4.59 -7.69
CA ALA A 61 -25.99 3.39 -8.04
C ALA A 61 -25.03 3.62 -9.22
N LYS A 62 -25.44 4.40 -10.23
CA LYS A 62 -24.55 4.76 -11.36
C LYS A 62 -23.41 5.66 -10.90
N LEU A 63 -23.68 6.62 -10.01
CA LEU A 63 -22.65 7.48 -9.42
C LEU A 63 -21.63 6.65 -8.63
N LEU A 64 -22.10 5.74 -7.77
CA LEU A 64 -21.24 4.82 -7.03
C LEU A 64 -20.41 3.93 -7.97
N ALA A 65 -21.01 3.37 -9.02
CA ALA A 65 -20.30 2.56 -10.01
C ALA A 65 -19.22 3.36 -10.75
N SER A 66 -19.46 4.64 -11.03
CA SER A 66 -18.49 5.55 -11.64
C SER A 66 -17.33 5.85 -10.69
N ALA A 67 -17.64 6.16 -9.43
CA ALA A 67 -16.64 6.44 -8.39
C ALA A 67 -15.75 5.21 -8.12
N ALA A 68 -16.35 4.02 -8.00
CA ALA A 68 -15.62 2.77 -7.81
C ALA A 68 -14.62 2.48 -8.95
N LYS A 69 -15.00 2.76 -10.21
CA LYS A 69 -14.09 2.60 -11.36
C LYS A 69 -12.92 3.57 -11.31
N LYS A 70 -13.16 4.82 -10.91
CA LYS A 70 -12.11 5.82 -10.76
C LYS A 70 -11.19 5.50 -9.59
N LEU A 71 -11.74 5.00 -8.48
CA LEU A 71 -10.98 4.55 -7.33
C LEU A 71 -9.99 3.44 -7.72
N GLU A 72 -10.44 2.42 -8.47
CA GLU A 72 -9.54 1.35 -8.91
C GLU A 72 -8.46 1.89 -9.86
N LYS A 73 -8.82 2.78 -10.79
CA LYS A 73 -7.85 3.44 -11.67
C LYS A 73 -6.80 4.22 -10.88
N ASN A 74 -7.21 5.00 -9.89
CA ASN A 74 -6.30 5.80 -9.08
C ASN A 74 -5.40 4.91 -8.21
N ARG A 75 -5.91 3.77 -7.71
CA ARG A 75 -5.12 2.78 -6.99
C ARG A 75 -4.03 2.18 -7.87
N GLN A 76 -4.36 1.86 -9.12
CA GLN A 76 -3.36 1.39 -10.08
C GLN A 76 -2.30 2.46 -10.37
N GLU A 77 -2.71 3.72 -10.57
CA GLU A 77 -1.77 4.83 -10.79
C GLU A 77 -0.85 5.08 -9.58
N GLU A 78 -1.37 4.92 -8.36
CA GLU A 78 -0.58 4.97 -7.12
C GLU A 78 0.46 3.85 -7.07
N GLU A 79 0.06 2.61 -7.34
CA GLU A 79 0.97 1.45 -7.36
C GLU A 79 2.08 1.62 -8.41
N GLU A 80 1.74 2.06 -9.62
CA GLU A 80 2.71 2.34 -10.68
C GLU A 80 3.70 3.45 -10.28
N ALA A 81 3.20 4.52 -9.64
CA ALA A 81 4.03 5.61 -9.17
C ALA A 81 4.97 5.18 -8.02
N GLU A 82 4.48 4.30 -7.14
CA GLU A 82 5.26 3.75 -6.04
C GLU A 82 6.39 2.85 -6.57
N GLN A 83 6.08 1.93 -7.48
CA GLN A 83 7.06 1.07 -8.12
C GLN A 83 8.15 1.88 -8.83
N SER A 84 7.77 2.93 -9.56
CA SER A 84 8.70 3.87 -10.21
C SER A 84 9.60 4.57 -9.19
N ALA A 85 9.04 5.07 -8.09
CA ALA A 85 9.80 5.75 -7.05
C ALA A 85 10.80 4.81 -6.36
N ARG A 86 10.38 3.57 -6.05
CA ARG A 86 11.25 2.54 -5.46
C ARG A 86 12.39 2.14 -6.39
N ALA A 87 12.11 1.97 -7.68
CA ALA A 87 13.12 1.66 -8.69
C ALA A 87 14.18 2.77 -8.79
N LEU A 88 13.74 4.03 -8.89
CA LEU A 88 14.64 5.18 -8.95
C LEU A 88 15.41 5.41 -7.64
N GLN A 89 14.81 5.08 -6.49
CA GLN A 89 15.52 5.15 -5.20
C GLN A 89 16.65 4.13 -5.15
N LYS A 90 16.41 2.90 -5.63
CA LYS A 90 17.44 1.87 -5.75
C LYS A 90 18.55 2.29 -6.72
N GLU A 91 18.18 2.88 -7.86
CA GLU A 91 19.14 3.42 -8.83
C GLU A 91 19.97 4.57 -8.24
N ALA A 92 19.34 5.49 -7.50
CA ALA A 92 20.03 6.62 -6.86
C ALA A 92 21.05 6.14 -5.83
N ASN A 93 20.69 5.14 -5.01
CA ASN A 93 21.62 4.53 -4.05
C ASN A 93 22.79 3.86 -4.79
N GLY A 94 22.53 3.14 -5.89
CA GLY A 94 23.57 2.53 -6.70
C GLY A 94 24.53 3.55 -7.31
N ALA A 95 24.01 4.64 -7.86
CA ALA A 95 24.81 5.73 -8.42
C ALA A 95 25.63 6.45 -7.34
N PHE A 96 25.06 6.64 -6.14
CA PHE A 96 25.77 7.22 -5.00
C PHE A 96 26.95 6.35 -4.54
N GLU A 97 26.72 5.05 -4.37
CA GLU A 97 27.77 4.11 -3.96
C GLU A 97 28.88 3.99 -5.02
N ALA A 98 28.53 3.97 -6.31
CA ALA A 98 29.50 3.97 -7.39
C ALA A 98 30.39 5.23 -7.35
N ARG A 99 29.78 6.40 -7.12
CA ARG A 99 30.50 7.66 -6.94
C ARG A 99 31.42 7.64 -5.73
N LEU A 100 30.94 7.16 -4.58
CA LEU A 100 31.72 7.05 -3.35
C LEU A 100 32.93 6.14 -3.53
N ALA A 101 32.75 5.02 -4.25
CA ALA A 101 33.80 4.07 -4.57
C ALA A 101 34.73 4.52 -5.72
N LYS A 102 34.47 5.69 -6.34
CA LYS A 102 35.15 6.17 -7.57
C LYS A 102 35.08 5.15 -8.73
N ARG A 103 33.97 4.42 -8.81
CA ARG A 103 33.67 3.39 -9.83
C ARG A 103 32.61 3.87 -10.83
N GLU A 104 32.54 5.17 -11.08
CA GLU A 104 31.68 5.70 -12.12
C GLU A 104 32.12 5.15 -13.49
N THR A 105 31.15 4.60 -14.24
CA THR A 105 31.38 4.11 -15.60
C THR A 105 30.76 5.08 -16.60
N PRO A 106 31.29 5.20 -17.83
CA PRO A 106 30.72 6.11 -18.83
C PRO A 106 29.27 5.82 -19.19
N ASP A 107 28.82 4.57 -19.00
CA ASP A 107 27.46 4.11 -19.30
C ASP A 107 26.49 4.29 -18.12
N ALA A 108 27.00 4.59 -16.92
CA ALA A 108 26.17 4.87 -15.76
C ALA A 108 25.58 6.27 -15.87
N ARG A 109 24.29 6.38 -15.55
CA ARG A 109 23.63 7.69 -15.42
C ARG A 109 24.29 8.49 -14.29
N SER A 110 24.40 9.81 -14.48
CA SER A 110 24.93 10.68 -13.44
C SER A 110 24.04 10.64 -12.20
N PHE A 111 24.65 10.70 -11.03
CA PHE A 111 23.92 10.70 -9.75
C PHE A 111 22.90 11.84 -9.71
N GLU A 112 23.27 13.03 -10.19
CA GLU A 112 22.41 14.21 -10.26
C GLU A 112 21.17 13.98 -11.13
N ASP A 113 21.31 13.31 -12.28
CA ASP A 113 20.18 13.00 -13.16
C ASP A 113 19.22 12.00 -12.50
N VAL A 114 19.76 10.96 -11.86
CA VAL A 114 18.96 9.96 -11.14
C VAL A 114 18.25 10.60 -9.95
N GLN A 115 18.91 11.47 -9.18
CA GLN A 115 18.28 12.22 -8.09
C GLN A 115 17.16 13.13 -8.58
N LYS A 116 17.36 13.82 -9.71
CA LYS A 116 16.34 14.68 -10.31
C LYS A 116 15.11 13.88 -10.72
N ASP A 117 15.30 12.70 -11.31
CA ASP A 117 14.18 11.85 -11.71
C ASP A 117 13.50 11.17 -10.52
N LEU A 118 14.26 10.76 -9.51
CA LEU A 118 13.70 10.30 -8.24
C LEU A 118 12.79 11.36 -7.62
N LEU A 119 13.24 12.62 -7.56
CA LEU A 119 12.43 13.72 -7.03
C LEU A 119 11.13 13.92 -7.83
N LYS A 120 11.18 13.80 -9.16
CA LYS A 120 9.96 13.86 -9.99
C LYS A 120 9.05 12.68 -9.72
N SER A 121 9.59 11.47 -9.54
CA SER A 121 8.80 10.27 -9.28
C SER A 121 8.12 10.32 -7.92
N LEU A 122 8.81 10.83 -6.89
CA LEU A 122 8.22 11.05 -5.57
C LEU A 122 7.07 12.06 -5.63
N LYS A 123 7.24 13.18 -6.35
CA LYS A 123 6.14 14.15 -6.56
C LYS A 123 4.95 13.55 -7.30
N ARG A 124 5.19 12.61 -8.23
CA ARG A 124 4.12 11.88 -8.93
C ARG A 124 3.41 10.93 -7.98
N LEU A 125 4.16 10.22 -7.13
CA LEU A 125 3.61 9.37 -6.08
C LEU A 125 2.75 10.17 -5.12
N ASP A 126 3.25 11.29 -4.58
CA ASP A 126 2.47 12.16 -3.68
C ASP A 126 1.14 12.58 -4.31
N LYS A 127 1.17 12.97 -5.59
CA LYS A 127 -0.04 13.34 -6.32
C LYS A 127 -0.99 12.16 -6.55
N ALA A 128 -0.46 10.98 -6.84
CA ALA A 128 -1.26 9.78 -7.05
C ALA A 128 -1.95 9.34 -5.75
N VAL A 129 -1.22 9.35 -4.63
CA VAL A 129 -1.76 9.08 -3.29
C VAL A 129 -2.88 10.07 -2.95
N GLU A 130 -2.67 11.37 -3.16
CA GLU A 130 -3.72 12.37 -2.91
C GLU A 130 -4.95 12.14 -3.79
N SER A 131 -4.74 11.81 -5.07
CA SER A 131 -5.84 11.53 -6.01
C SER A 131 -6.62 10.27 -5.63
N ALA A 132 -5.93 9.22 -5.17
CA ALA A 132 -6.56 7.99 -4.70
C ALA A 132 -7.36 8.22 -3.41
N ARG A 133 -6.83 9.04 -2.49
CA ARG A 133 -7.53 9.46 -1.27
C ARG A 133 -8.79 10.26 -1.59
N GLU A 134 -8.70 11.30 -2.41
CA GLU A 134 -9.86 12.10 -2.82
C GLU A 134 -10.97 11.23 -3.45
N GLU A 135 -10.59 10.26 -4.28
CA GLU A 135 -11.56 9.38 -4.93
C GLU A 135 -12.14 8.33 -3.97
N THR A 136 -11.38 7.93 -2.94
CA THR A 136 -11.89 7.11 -1.84
C THR A 136 -12.98 7.86 -1.09
N GLU A 137 -12.75 9.13 -0.75
CA GLU A 137 -13.74 9.99 -0.07
C GLU A 137 -15.00 10.15 -0.93
N LYS A 138 -14.85 10.46 -2.23
CA LYS A 138 -15.98 10.55 -3.18
C LYS A 138 -16.76 9.23 -3.30
N SER A 139 -16.06 8.11 -3.34
CA SER A 139 -16.69 6.78 -3.42
C SER A 139 -17.48 6.45 -2.14
N GLN A 140 -16.94 6.82 -0.98
CA GLN A 140 -17.63 6.68 0.30
C GLN A 140 -18.87 7.57 0.38
N ASP A 141 -18.80 8.80 -0.11
CA ASP A 141 -19.94 9.71 -0.12
C ASP A 141 -21.04 9.24 -1.08
N ALA A 142 -20.69 8.76 -2.27
CA ALA A 142 -21.66 8.14 -3.19
C ALA A 142 -22.31 6.88 -2.58
N TYR A 143 -21.55 6.10 -1.81
CA TYR A 143 -22.08 4.94 -1.09
C TYR A 143 -23.07 5.36 0.01
N LYS A 144 -22.72 6.37 0.82
CA LYS A 144 -23.62 6.92 1.84
C LYS A 144 -24.89 7.51 1.24
N GLU A 145 -24.78 8.19 0.10
CA GLU A 145 -25.93 8.72 -0.64
C GLU A 145 -26.87 7.58 -1.05
N LEU A 146 -26.35 6.52 -1.67
CA LEU A 146 -27.15 5.34 -2.01
C LEU A 146 -27.83 4.73 -0.77
N LEU A 147 -27.09 4.55 0.33
CA LEU A 147 -27.64 4.05 1.59
C LEU A 147 -28.76 4.94 2.13
N SER A 148 -28.62 6.26 2.10
CA SER A 148 -29.65 7.18 2.56
C SER A 148 -30.97 7.06 1.77
N ILE A 149 -30.90 6.55 0.53
CA ILE A 149 -32.06 6.32 -0.32
C ILE A 149 -32.70 4.97 -0.02
N ILE A 150 -31.90 3.91 0.13
CA ILE A 150 -32.41 2.54 0.29
C ILE A 150 -32.72 2.15 1.74
N THR A 151 -32.10 2.84 2.70
CA THR A 151 -32.26 2.61 4.14
C THR A 151 -32.47 3.96 4.85
N PRO A 152 -33.58 4.66 4.55
CA PRO A 152 -33.92 5.91 5.23
C PRO A 152 -34.10 5.63 6.72
N SER A 153 -33.31 6.29 7.57
CA SER A 153 -33.57 6.32 9.00
C SER A 153 -34.89 7.06 9.26
N ASN A 154 -35.84 6.41 9.94
CA ASN A 154 -37.00 7.07 10.52
C ASN A 154 -36.59 8.09 11.59
#